data_AF-A0A2S6HJC3-F1
#
_entry.id   AF-A0A2S6HJC3-F1
#
_cell.length_a   1.000
_cell.length_b   1.000
_cell.length_c   1.000
_cell.angle_alpha   90.00
_cell.angle_beta   90.00
_cell.angle_gamma   90.00
#
_symmetry.space_group_name_H-M   'P 1'
#
loop_
_entity.id
_entity.type
_entity.pdbx_description
1 polymer ?
#
loop_
_entity_poly.entity_id
_entity_poly.type
_entity_poly.pdbx_seq_one_letter_code
_entity_poly.pdbx_strand_id
1 'polypeptide(L)'
;MEQNGIIEKTLEVFKKCEVKTFPIDCIKIITGLDIPLYKYSDLPEAKINKCLQVSDDAFTLQGVIFYNDKFPHTERQRFSLMHEVGHIILNHEGESSDNEKEADLFASNILAPRSVIWHLHFNSVKDICETFDVSCMAANRILADYKIFPLWEHKNLHKNIRDWFFPYTHATTKNTTKKESDYYDNDSDFLNVHRFVVGEEYIFSNTEYYHLHGSVF
;
A
#
# COMPACT_ATOMS: atom_id res chain seq x y z
N MET A 1 -10.61 7.23 -10.41
CA MET A 1 -11.19 6.37 -9.36
C MET A 1 -11.09 7.08 -8.02
N GLU A 2 -12.07 6.93 -7.13
CA GLU A 2 -11.94 7.45 -5.77
C GLU A 2 -10.91 6.61 -4.99
N GLN A 3 -10.13 7.23 -4.10
CA GLN A 3 -9.05 6.60 -3.33
C GLN A 3 -9.47 5.31 -2.61
N ASN A 4 -10.74 5.21 -2.22
CA ASN A 4 -11.40 4.02 -1.72
C ASN A 4 -11.20 2.78 -2.61
N GLY A 5 -11.46 2.91 -3.90
CA GLY A 5 -11.38 1.79 -4.84
C GLY A 5 -9.98 1.19 -4.91
N ILE A 6 -8.94 2.03 -4.75
CA ILE A 6 -7.54 1.57 -4.75
C ILE A 6 -7.21 0.81 -3.47
N ILE A 7 -7.70 1.27 -2.31
CA ILE A 7 -7.49 0.58 -1.03
C ILE A 7 -8.25 -0.75 -1.00
N GLU A 8 -9.47 -0.79 -1.53
CA GLU A 8 -10.25 -2.02 -1.70
C GLU A 8 -9.50 -3.03 -2.58
N LYS A 9 -9.02 -2.60 -3.74
CA LYS A 9 -8.22 -3.44 -4.65
C LYS A 9 -6.93 -3.94 -3.97
N THR A 10 -6.28 -3.10 -3.17
CA THR A 10 -5.12 -3.50 -2.37
C THR A 10 -5.47 -4.65 -1.40
N LEU A 11 -6.58 -4.54 -0.67
CA LEU A 11 -7.05 -5.59 0.24
C LEU A 11 -7.44 -6.87 -0.52
N GLU A 12 -8.09 -6.76 -1.67
CA GLU A 12 -8.41 -7.90 -2.53
C GLU A 12 -7.14 -8.66 -2.95
N VAL A 13 -6.10 -7.95 -3.39
CA VAL A 13 -4.82 -8.56 -3.77
C VAL A 13 -4.16 -9.25 -2.57
N PHE A 14 -4.11 -8.61 -1.40
CA PHE A 14 -3.56 -9.24 -0.20
C PHE A 14 -4.26 -10.54 0.17
N LYS A 15 -5.59 -10.59 0.04
CA LYS A 15 -6.38 -11.80 0.30
C LYS A 15 -6.15 -12.86 -0.76
N LYS A 16 -6.27 -12.50 -2.04
CA LYS A 16 -6.14 -13.44 -3.18
C LYS A 16 -4.76 -14.08 -3.23
N CYS A 17 -3.71 -13.30 -2.98
CA CYS A 17 -2.32 -13.77 -3.02
C CYS A 17 -1.79 -14.25 -1.67
N GLU A 18 -2.64 -14.33 -0.64
CA GLU A 18 -2.30 -14.75 0.73
C GLU A 18 -1.06 -14.03 1.31
N VAL A 19 -0.99 -12.71 1.09
CA VAL A 19 0.13 -11.88 1.56
C VAL A 19 -0.02 -11.64 3.05
N LYS A 20 0.93 -12.12 3.86
CA LYS A 20 0.86 -12.05 5.33
C LYS A 20 2.05 -11.40 6.01
N THR A 21 3.08 -11.03 5.26
CA THR A 21 4.33 -10.50 5.79
C THR A 21 4.91 -9.44 4.87
N PHE A 22 5.74 -8.57 5.44
CA PHE A 22 6.56 -7.60 4.71
C PHE A 22 8.05 -7.95 4.83
N PRO A 23 8.88 -7.63 3.82
CA PRO A 23 8.50 -7.04 2.53
C PRO A 23 7.68 -8.02 1.66
N ILE A 24 6.74 -7.51 0.85
CA ILE A 24 5.93 -8.37 -0.01
C ILE A 24 6.79 -9.00 -1.12
N ASP A 25 6.40 -10.18 -1.58
CA ASP A 25 6.99 -10.82 -2.77
C ASP A 25 6.19 -10.43 -4.02
N CYS A 26 6.72 -9.45 -4.76
CA CYS A 26 6.10 -8.92 -5.98
C CYS A 26 5.85 -10.00 -7.04
N ILE A 27 6.78 -10.95 -7.20
CA ILE A 27 6.69 -12.00 -8.22
C ILE A 27 5.61 -13.01 -7.84
N LYS A 28 5.53 -13.37 -6.56
CA LYS A 28 4.47 -14.23 -6.03
C LYS A 28 3.10 -13.59 -6.20
N ILE A 29 2.97 -12.29 -5.97
CA ILE A 29 1.72 -11.55 -6.20
C ILE A 29 1.33 -11.61 -7.68
N ILE A 30 2.23 -11.21 -8.58
CA ILE A 30 1.97 -11.19 -10.03
C ILE A 30 1.54 -12.58 -10.53
N THR A 31 2.25 -13.63 -10.10
CA THR A 31 1.93 -15.01 -10.45
C THR A 31 0.58 -15.44 -9.86
N GLY A 32 0.29 -15.10 -8.60
CA GLY A 32 -1.00 -15.40 -7.95
C GLY A 32 -2.19 -14.60 -8.50
N LEU A 33 -1.94 -13.54 -9.27
CA LEU A 33 -2.94 -12.82 -10.03
C LEU A 33 -3.13 -13.38 -11.45
N ASP A 34 -2.40 -14.44 -11.81
CA ASP A 34 -2.37 -15.02 -13.16
C ASP A 34 -1.89 -14.03 -14.24
N ILE A 35 -1.07 -13.06 -13.86
CA ILE A 35 -0.52 -12.07 -14.79
C ILE A 35 0.77 -12.62 -15.40
N PRO A 36 0.87 -12.73 -16.75
CA PRO A 36 2.10 -13.17 -17.40
C PRO A 36 3.22 -12.15 -17.18
N LEU A 37 4.40 -12.65 -16.78
CA LEU A 37 5.57 -11.86 -16.45
C LEU A 37 6.80 -12.31 -17.22
N TYR A 38 7.47 -11.38 -17.89
CA TYR A 38 8.71 -11.64 -18.62
C TYR A 38 9.84 -10.71 -18.19
N LYS A 39 10.99 -11.30 -17.90
CA LYS A 39 12.23 -10.56 -17.68
C LYS A 39 12.80 -10.10 -19.01
N TYR A 40 13.41 -8.93 -19.03
CA TYR A 40 14.18 -8.49 -20.19
C TYR A 40 15.30 -9.49 -20.48
N SER A 41 16.00 -10.02 -19.46
CA SER A 41 17.08 -11.00 -19.63
C SER A 41 16.69 -12.27 -20.38
N ASP A 42 15.40 -12.63 -20.35
CA ASP A 42 14.90 -13.90 -20.88
C ASP A 42 14.48 -13.76 -22.35
N LEU A 43 14.55 -12.55 -22.91
CA LEU A 43 14.17 -12.25 -24.28
C LEU A 43 15.39 -12.30 -25.23
N PRO A 44 15.18 -12.59 -26.53
CA PRO A 44 16.22 -12.39 -27.55
C PRO A 44 16.70 -10.94 -27.59
N GLU A 45 17.99 -10.71 -27.85
CA GLU A 45 18.63 -9.38 -27.82
C GLU A 45 17.87 -8.29 -28.61
N ALA A 46 17.35 -8.63 -29.79
CA ALA A 46 16.55 -7.71 -30.59
C ALA A 46 15.25 -7.25 -29.90
N LYS A 47 14.65 -8.08 -29.04
CA LYS A 47 13.50 -7.72 -28.21
C LYS A 47 13.92 -6.95 -26.97
N ILE A 48 15.05 -7.28 -26.35
CA ILE A 48 15.61 -6.52 -25.21
C ILE A 48 15.77 -5.05 -25.58
N ASN A 49 16.41 -4.77 -26.73
CA ASN A 49 16.62 -3.40 -27.18
C ASN A 49 15.31 -2.65 -27.41
N LYS A 50 14.25 -3.33 -27.86
CA LYS A 50 12.91 -2.72 -27.99
C LYS A 50 12.28 -2.47 -26.62
N CYS A 51 12.39 -3.40 -25.69
CA CYS A 51 11.89 -3.21 -24.32
C CYS A 51 12.56 -1.99 -23.66
N LEU A 52 13.87 -1.86 -23.78
CA LEU A 52 14.63 -0.70 -23.26
C LEU A 52 14.27 0.62 -23.95
N GLN A 53 13.80 0.58 -25.21
CA GLN A 53 13.26 1.78 -25.88
C GLN A 53 11.90 2.20 -25.33
N VAL A 54 11.12 1.27 -24.78
CA VAL A 54 9.82 1.57 -24.15
C VAL A 54 10.02 2.05 -22.72
N SER A 55 10.78 1.30 -21.93
CA SER A 55 11.02 1.61 -20.52
C SER A 55 12.30 0.94 -20.01
N ASP A 56 13.11 1.69 -19.28
CA ASP A 56 14.29 1.17 -18.56
C ASP A 56 13.91 0.32 -17.34
N ASP A 57 12.66 0.43 -16.86
CA ASP A 57 12.18 -0.18 -15.61
C ASP A 57 11.25 -1.38 -15.90
N ALA A 58 9.98 -1.11 -16.19
CA ALA A 58 8.96 -2.07 -16.54
C ALA A 58 7.88 -1.40 -17.40
N PHE A 59 7.06 -2.21 -18.08
CA PHE A 59 5.86 -1.77 -18.76
C PHE A 59 4.88 -2.92 -18.95
N THR A 60 3.60 -2.57 -19.12
CA THR A 60 2.54 -3.51 -19.46
C THR A 60 2.18 -3.40 -20.94
N LEU A 61 2.04 -4.55 -21.61
CA LEU A 61 1.51 -4.63 -22.96
C LEU A 61 0.45 -5.73 -23.02
N GLN A 62 -0.80 -5.36 -23.31
CA GLN A 62 -1.92 -6.31 -23.44
C GLN A 62 -2.08 -7.24 -22.21
N GLY A 63 -1.93 -6.68 -21.00
CA GLY A 63 -2.04 -7.43 -19.74
C GLY A 63 -0.82 -8.30 -19.41
N VAL A 64 0.27 -8.19 -20.17
CA VAL A 64 1.55 -8.86 -19.91
C VAL A 64 2.55 -7.84 -19.37
N ILE A 65 3.19 -8.16 -18.25
CA ILE A 65 4.24 -7.32 -17.66
C ILE A 65 5.60 -7.74 -18.21
N PHE A 66 6.36 -6.76 -18.67
CA PHE A 66 7.77 -6.89 -19.00
C PHE A 66 8.58 -6.02 -18.04
N TYR A 67 9.69 -6.54 -17.50
CA TYR A 67 10.52 -5.76 -16.58
C TYR A 67 12.02 -6.03 -16.73
N ASN A 68 12.80 -5.00 -16.42
CA ASN A 68 14.25 -5.06 -16.37
C ASN A 68 14.71 -5.72 -15.08
N ASP A 69 14.92 -7.03 -15.13
CA ASP A 69 15.39 -7.84 -14.02
C ASP A 69 16.82 -7.48 -13.56
N LYS A 70 17.59 -6.82 -14.43
CA LYS A 70 18.97 -6.38 -14.18
C LYS A 70 19.08 -4.94 -13.69
N PHE A 71 17.97 -4.26 -13.45
CA PHE A 71 17.99 -2.89 -12.92
C PHE A 71 18.66 -2.88 -11.53
N PRO A 72 19.64 -2.00 -11.27
CA PRO A 72 20.50 -2.10 -10.09
C PRO A 72 19.81 -1.76 -8.76
N HIS A 73 18.63 -1.14 -8.80
CA HIS A 73 17.87 -0.75 -7.60
C HIS A 73 16.63 -1.62 -7.44
N THR A 74 16.72 -2.60 -6.54
CA THR A 74 15.64 -3.56 -6.27
C THR A 74 14.37 -2.87 -5.80
N GLU A 75 14.46 -1.81 -5.00
CA GLU A 75 13.30 -1.07 -4.51
C GLU A 75 12.53 -0.38 -5.64
N ARG A 76 13.26 0.13 -6.64
CA ARG A 76 12.64 0.72 -7.84
C ARG A 76 11.99 -0.36 -8.70
N GLN A 77 12.65 -1.49 -8.90
CA GLN A 77 12.08 -2.63 -9.61
C GLN A 77 10.78 -3.12 -8.95
N ARG A 78 10.76 -3.23 -7.61
CA ARG A 78 9.57 -3.60 -6.82
C ARG A 78 8.42 -2.62 -7.04
N PHE A 79 8.72 -1.32 -7.01
CA PHE A 79 7.75 -0.26 -7.27
C PHE A 79 7.19 -0.34 -8.70
N SER A 80 8.05 -0.40 -9.71
CA SER A 80 7.65 -0.50 -11.12
C SER A 80 6.78 -1.73 -11.38
N LEU A 81 7.14 -2.89 -10.84
CA LEU A 81 6.31 -4.10 -10.95
C LEU A 81 4.91 -3.92 -10.37
N MET A 82 4.79 -3.30 -9.18
CA MET A 82 3.48 -3.07 -8.55
C MET A 82 2.70 -1.94 -9.22
N HIS A 83 3.38 -0.98 -9.84
CA HIS A 83 2.77 0.07 -10.67
C HIS A 83 2.11 -0.56 -11.91
N GLU A 84 2.82 -1.45 -12.62
CA GLU A 84 2.26 -2.21 -13.75
C GLU A 84 1.07 -3.08 -13.33
N VAL A 85 1.16 -3.76 -12.17
CA VAL A 85 0.01 -4.47 -11.60
C VAL A 85 -1.16 -3.52 -11.35
N GLY A 86 -0.89 -2.31 -10.86
CA GLY A 86 -1.88 -1.25 -10.69
C GLY A 86 -2.65 -0.95 -11.96
N HIS A 87 -1.95 -0.74 -13.09
CA HIS A 87 -2.60 -0.55 -14.39
C HIS A 87 -3.53 -1.70 -14.77
N ILE A 88 -3.09 -2.94 -14.55
CA ILE A 88 -3.87 -4.13 -14.91
C ILE A 88 -5.12 -4.26 -14.04
N ILE A 89 -4.99 -4.23 -12.72
CA ILE A 89 -6.11 -4.50 -11.80
C ILE A 89 -7.14 -3.36 -11.77
N LEU A 90 -6.71 -2.13 -12.08
CA LEU A 90 -7.58 -0.96 -12.17
C LEU A 90 -8.20 -0.83 -13.57
N ASN A 91 -7.86 -1.73 -14.51
CA ASN A 91 -8.30 -1.72 -15.90
C ASN A 91 -8.02 -0.37 -16.60
N HIS A 92 -6.82 0.17 -16.39
CA HIS A 92 -6.42 1.41 -17.04
C HIS A 92 -6.26 1.20 -18.55
N GLU A 93 -6.87 2.07 -19.33
CA GLU A 93 -6.72 2.12 -20.78
C GLU A 93 -6.00 3.41 -21.18
N GLY A 94 -4.92 3.27 -21.96
CA GLY A 94 -4.12 4.38 -22.45
C GLY A 94 -3.30 5.09 -21.37
N GLU A 95 -2.47 6.03 -21.85
CA GLU A 95 -1.61 6.85 -21.00
C GLU A 95 -2.37 8.13 -20.63
N SER A 96 -2.79 8.22 -19.37
CA SER A 96 -3.42 9.42 -18.82
C SER A 96 -2.76 9.77 -17.50
N SER A 97 -2.59 11.06 -17.23
CA SER A 97 -1.95 11.51 -15.98
C SER A 97 -2.67 11.00 -14.73
N ASP A 98 -3.98 10.73 -14.81
CA ASP A 98 -4.73 10.22 -13.67
C ASP A 98 -4.55 8.71 -13.51
N ASN A 99 -4.48 7.94 -14.60
CA ASN A 99 -4.12 6.52 -14.56
C ASN A 99 -2.75 6.29 -13.91
N GLU A 100 -1.76 7.10 -14.27
CA GLU A 100 -0.40 7.03 -13.69
C GLU A 100 -0.42 7.30 -12.18
N LYS A 101 -1.16 8.34 -11.74
CA LYS A 101 -1.30 8.66 -10.30
C LYS A 101 -1.99 7.54 -9.54
N GLU A 102 -3.03 6.94 -10.13
CA GLU A 102 -3.77 5.83 -9.51
C GLU A 102 -2.90 4.57 -9.41
N ALA A 103 -2.10 4.27 -10.43
CA ALA A 103 -1.13 3.17 -10.42
C ALA A 103 0.00 3.41 -9.39
N ASP A 104 0.53 4.62 -9.31
CA ASP A 104 1.52 5.02 -8.29
C ASP A 104 0.95 4.89 -6.86
N LEU A 105 -0.29 5.34 -6.67
CA LEU A 105 -0.97 5.25 -5.38
C LEU A 105 -1.24 3.79 -4.99
N PHE A 106 -1.64 2.96 -5.96
CA PHE A 106 -1.76 1.52 -5.74
C PHE A 106 -0.43 0.89 -5.35
N ALA A 107 0.63 1.11 -6.15
CA ALA A 107 1.96 0.56 -5.90
C ALA A 107 2.50 0.97 -4.52
N SER A 108 2.30 2.24 -4.15
CA SER A 108 2.67 2.77 -2.84
C SER A 108 1.90 2.09 -1.71
N ASN A 109 0.59 1.90 -1.84
CA ASN A 109 -0.25 1.29 -0.81
C ASN A 109 -0.02 -0.21 -0.65
N ILE A 110 0.17 -0.95 -1.75
CA ILE A 110 0.41 -2.40 -1.66
C ILE A 110 1.78 -2.73 -1.08
N LEU A 111 2.81 -1.93 -1.40
CA LEU A 111 4.15 -2.10 -0.84
C LEU A 111 4.23 -1.67 0.62
N ALA A 112 3.60 -0.54 0.97
CA ALA A 112 3.63 0.02 2.31
C ALA A 112 2.24 0.55 2.72
N PRO A 113 1.34 -0.32 3.22
CA PRO A 113 -0.01 0.08 3.60
C PRO A 113 0.01 1.04 4.77
N ARG A 114 -0.67 2.18 4.62
CA ARG A 114 -0.74 3.20 5.69
C ARG A 114 -1.37 2.66 6.97
N SER A 115 -2.28 1.68 6.87
CA SER A 115 -2.87 1.00 8.03
C SER A 115 -1.86 0.17 8.83
N VAL A 116 -0.88 -0.45 8.17
CA VAL A 116 0.19 -1.22 8.81
C VAL A 116 1.21 -0.27 9.44
N ILE A 117 1.60 0.79 8.74
CA ILE A 117 2.45 1.87 9.26
C ILE A 117 1.86 2.46 10.54
N TRP A 118 0.56 2.75 10.51
CA TRP A 118 -0.20 3.26 11.65
C TRP A 118 -0.17 2.26 12.81
N HIS A 119 -0.49 0.99 12.56
CA HIS A 119 -0.55 -0.05 13.59
C HIS A 119 0.80 -0.31 14.27
N LEU A 120 1.89 -0.22 13.51
CA LEU A 120 3.25 -0.39 14.03
C LEU A 120 3.85 0.89 14.62
N HIS A 121 3.11 2.01 14.61
CA HIS A 121 3.54 3.32 15.10
C HIS A 121 4.86 3.82 14.47
N PHE A 122 5.05 3.55 13.17
CA PHE A 122 6.24 4.00 12.46
C PHE A 122 6.19 5.51 12.23
N ASN A 123 7.21 6.19 12.74
CA ASN A 123 7.33 7.65 12.67
C ASN A 123 8.62 8.10 11.99
N SER A 124 9.44 7.17 11.50
CA SER A 124 10.70 7.45 10.82
C SER A 124 10.72 6.85 9.41
N VAL A 125 11.43 7.53 8.51
CA VAL A 125 11.70 7.04 7.15
C VAL A 125 12.44 5.71 7.19
N LYS A 126 13.33 5.53 8.18
CA LYS A 126 14.14 4.33 8.36
C LYS A 126 13.26 3.10 8.62
N ASP A 127 12.30 3.18 9.54
CA ASP A 127 11.42 2.05 9.88
C ASP A 127 10.60 1.60 8.66
N ILE A 128 10.14 2.56 7.86
CA ILE A 128 9.37 2.28 6.63
C ILE A 128 10.27 1.64 5.57
N CYS A 129 11.47 2.17 5.33
CA CYS A 129 12.43 1.59 4.40
C CYS A 129 12.77 0.14 4.75
N GLU A 130 13.18 -0.10 6.00
CA GLU A 130 13.66 -1.40 6.45
C GLU A 130 12.54 -2.44 6.50
N THR A 131 11.31 -2.04 6.86
CA THR A 131 10.19 -2.99 6.97
C THR A 131 9.57 -3.34 5.61
N PHE A 132 9.40 -2.36 4.73
CA PHE A 132 8.66 -2.56 3.47
C PHE A 132 9.56 -2.78 2.24
N ASP A 133 10.88 -2.64 2.41
CA ASP A 133 11.88 -2.73 1.34
C ASP A 133 11.55 -1.75 0.20
N VAL A 134 11.47 -0.48 0.57
CA VAL A 134 11.23 0.66 -0.33
C VAL A 134 12.36 1.69 -0.18
N SER A 135 12.65 2.42 -1.25
CA SER A 135 13.71 3.43 -1.23
C SER A 135 13.45 4.53 -0.19
N CYS A 136 14.51 5.16 0.34
CA CYS A 136 14.40 6.30 1.26
C CYS A 136 13.52 7.44 0.71
N MET A 137 13.58 7.66 -0.61
CA MET A 137 12.75 8.67 -1.26
C MET A 137 11.26 8.27 -1.25
N ALA A 138 10.96 7.00 -1.54
CA ALA A 138 9.59 6.49 -1.47
C ALA A 138 9.06 6.50 -0.02
N ALA A 139 9.86 6.04 0.95
CA ALA A 139 9.49 6.07 2.37
C ALA A 139 9.22 7.50 2.88
N ASN A 140 10.00 8.48 2.44
CA ASN A 140 9.74 9.88 2.80
C ASN A 140 8.39 10.38 2.25
N ARG A 141 8.07 10.04 1.00
CA ARG A 141 6.75 10.35 0.41
C ARG A 141 5.62 9.63 1.17
N ILE A 142 5.77 8.34 1.44
CA ILE A 142 4.80 7.55 2.20
C ILE A 142 4.55 8.14 3.59
N LEU A 143 5.61 8.55 4.29
CA LEU A 143 5.50 9.17 5.62
C LEU A 143 4.81 10.54 5.56
N ALA A 144 5.13 11.35 4.54
CA ALA A 144 4.48 12.64 4.34
C ALA A 144 2.99 12.46 4.03
N ASP A 145 2.66 11.55 3.09
CA ASP A 145 1.28 11.18 2.76
C ASP A 145 0.54 10.73 4.00
N TYR A 146 1.11 9.79 4.77
CA TYR A 146 0.52 9.25 6.00
C TYR A 146 0.15 10.34 7.02
N LYS A 147 0.99 11.37 7.18
CA LYS A 147 0.76 12.47 8.14
C LYS A 147 -0.42 13.36 7.76
N ILE A 148 -0.70 13.50 6.46
CA ILE A 148 -1.83 14.28 5.95
C ILE A 148 -3.04 13.40 5.62
N PHE A 149 -2.88 12.07 5.67
CA PHE A 149 -3.88 11.12 5.25
C PHE A 149 -5.01 11.01 6.29
N PRO A 150 -6.27 11.27 5.93
CA PRO A 150 -7.39 11.12 6.83
C PRO A 150 -7.76 9.63 6.95
N LEU A 151 -7.00 8.84 7.71
CA LEU A 151 -7.29 7.39 7.84
C LEU A 151 -8.69 7.11 8.39
N TRP A 152 -9.32 8.09 9.06
CA TRP A 152 -10.69 8.03 9.55
C TRP A 152 -11.75 8.02 8.45
N GLU A 153 -11.49 8.60 7.28
CA GLU A 153 -12.44 8.59 6.17
C GLU A 153 -12.71 7.17 5.67
N HIS A 154 -11.74 6.25 5.87
CA HIS A 154 -11.80 4.88 5.37
C HIS A 154 -11.49 3.85 6.46
N LYS A 155 -11.95 4.14 7.69
CA LYS A 155 -11.64 3.39 8.91
C LYS A 155 -11.84 1.88 8.75
N ASN A 156 -12.92 1.46 8.08
CA ASN A 156 -13.24 0.04 7.91
C ASN A 156 -12.25 -0.70 6.99
N LEU A 157 -11.83 -0.09 5.88
CA LEU A 157 -10.87 -0.71 4.95
C LEU A 157 -9.47 -0.78 5.56
N HIS A 158 -9.02 0.31 6.20
CA HIS A 158 -7.74 0.32 6.90
C HIS A 158 -7.72 -0.70 8.05
N LYS A 159 -8.82 -0.81 8.81
CA LYS A 159 -9.00 -1.84 9.83
C LYS A 159 -8.93 -3.24 9.24
N ASN A 160 -9.60 -3.51 8.11
CA ASN A 160 -9.56 -4.82 7.48
C ASN A 160 -8.17 -5.21 6.98
N ILE A 161 -7.40 -4.26 6.43
CA ILE A 161 -5.99 -4.50 6.07
C ILE A 161 -5.18 -4.79 7.33
N ARG A 162 -5.32 -4.00 8.39
CA ARG A 162 -4.64 -4.23 9.67
C ARG A 162 -4.95 -5.63 10.21
N ASP A 163 -6.22 -5.97 10.35
CA ASP A 163 -6.67 -7.25 10.91
C ASP A 163 -6.25 -8.44 10.05
N TRP A 164 -6.03 -8.22 8.74
CA TRP A 164 -5.49 -9.25 7.85
C TRP A 164 -4.03 -9.60 8.16
N PHE A 165 -3.20 -8.61 8.53
CA PHE A 165 -1.79 -8.81 8.90
C PHE A 165 -1.61 -9.12 10.39
N PHE A 166 -2.48 -8.57 11.24
CA PHE A 166 -2.44 -8.70 12.70
C PHE A 166 -3.78 -9.23 13.23
N PRO A 167 -4.16 -10.47 12.87
CA PRO A 167 -5.41 -11.05 13.31
C PRO A 167 -5.42 -11.20 14.84
N TYR A 168 -6.54 -10.86 15.47
CA TYR A 168 -6.70 -11.03 16.90
C TYR A 168 -6.62 -12.53 17.26
N THR A 169 -5.58 -12.91 17.99
CA THR A 169 -5.49 -14.27 18.54
C THR A 169 -6.10 -14.26 19.93
N HIS A 170 -7.24 -14.93 20.11
CA HIS A 170 -7.73 -15.28 21.44
C HIS A 170 -6.80 -16.34 22.04
N ALA A 171 -5.63 -15.93 22.54
CA ALA A 171 -4.78 -16.80 23.33
C ALA A 171 -5.54 -17.14 24.63
N THR A 172 -5.89 -18.41 24.78
CA THR A 172 -6.40 -18.98 26.03
C THR A 172 -5.31 -18.80 27.09
N THR A 173 -5.49 -17.84 27.99
CA THR A 173 -4.56 -17.53 29.07
C THR A 173 -4.46 -18.72 30.03
N LYS A 174 -3.37 -19.49 29.91
CA LYS A 174 -2.78 -20.15 31.08
C LYS A 174 -1.80 -19.17 31.71
N ASN A 175 -2.15 -18.78 32.93
CA ASN A 175 -1.39 -17.93 33.84
C ASN A 175 0.11 -18.25 33.87
N THR A 176 0.94 -17.27 33.52
CA THR A 176 2.15 -16.99 34.30
C THR A 176 2.47 -15.50 34.22
N THR A 177 2.53 -14.90 35.40
CA THR A 177 2.73 -13.49 35.70
C THR A 177 4.06 -12.95 35.17
N LYS A 178 3.99 -12.04 34.19
CA LYS A 178 4.90 -10.89 34.08
C LYS A 178 4.15 -9.75 33.38
N LYS A 179 4.27 -8.56 33.95
CA LYS A 179 3.55 -7.32 33.59
C LYS A 179 3.67 -7.00 32.10
N GLU A 180 2.54 -7.01 31.39
CA GLU A 180 2.34 -6.35 30.11
C GLU A 180 1.09 -5.47 30.23
N SER A 181 1.29 -4.18 29.99
CA SER A 181 0.29 -3.12 30.10
C SER A 181 -0.65 -3.14 28.90
N ASP A 182 -1.93 -3.36 29.21
CA ASP A 182 -3.12 -2.71 28.64
C ASP A 182 -3.15 -2.52 27.10
N TYR A 183 -3.73 -3.51 26.43
CA TYR A 183 -4.34 -3.33 25.12
C TYR A 183 -5.62 -2.49 25.27
N TYR A 184 -5.53 -1.20 24.96
CA TYR A 184 -6.63 -0.24 25.05
C TYR A 184 -7.62 -0.33 23.87
N ASP A 185 -8.84 0.17 24.12
CA ASP A 185 -10.06 0.02 23.32
C ASP A 185 -9.92 0.63 21.90
N ASN A 186 -10.00 -0.25 20.90
CA ASN A 186 -9.43 -0.07 19.56
C ASN A 186 -10.01 1.07 18.70
N ASP A 187 -11.21 1.56 19.02
CA ASP A 187 -11.94 2.50 18.16
C ASP A 187 -11.82 3.97 18.58
N SER A 188 -11.62 4.24 19.88
CA SER A 188 -11.48 5.58 20.44
C SER A 188 -10.03 6.10 20.34
N ASP A 189 -9.05 5.22 20.53
CA ASP A 189 -7.63 5.56 20.41
C ASP A 189 -7.21 5.87 18.97
N PHE A 190 -7.84 5.20 17.99
CA PHE A 190 -7.64 5.51 16.59
C PHE A 190 -7.95 6.99 16.29
N LEU A 191 -9.08 7.51 16.77
CA LEU A 191 -9.47 8.91 16.52
C LEU A 191 -8.65 9.92 17.35
N ASN A 192 -8.32 9.58 18.60
CA ASN A 192 -7.60 10.47 19.50
C ASN A 192 -6.12 10.67 19.10
N VAL A 193 -5.45 9.64 18.57
CA VAL A 193 -4.06 9.74 18.10
C VAL A 193 -3.97 10.53 16.78
N HIS A 194 -4.96 10.42 15.91
CA HIS A 194 -5.02 11.25 14.70
C HIS A 194 -5.19 12.74 15.02
N ARG A 195 -6.00 13.07 16.02
CA ARG A 195 -6.10 14.44 16.56
C ARG A 195 -4.76 14.98 17.06
N PHE A 196 -3.92 14.12 17.63
CA PHE A 196 -2.59 14.49 18.10
C PHE A 196 -1.58 14.71 16.96
N VAL A 197 -1.64 13.93 15.87
CA VAL A 197 -0.67 14.00 14.75
C VAL A 197 -0.97 15.14 13.77
N VAL A 198 -2.24 15.45 13.50
CA VAL A 198 -2.66 16.43 12.47
C VAL A 198 -2.90 17.82 13.05
N GLY A 199 -2.96 17.95 14.39
CA GLY A 199 -3.21 19.21 15.10
C GLY A 199 -4.69 19.56 15.23
N GLU A 200 -5.06 20.29 16.28
CA GLU A 200 -6.47 20.57 16.59
C GLU A 200 -7.18 21.41 15.52
N GLU A 201 -6.48 22.32 14.83
CA GLU A 201 -7.07 23.25 13.84
C GLU A 201 -7.66 22.55 12.61
N TYR A 202 -7.15 21.38 12.20
CA TYR A 202 -7.63 20.67 11.01
C TYR A 202 -8.97 19.95 11.22
N ILE A 203 -9.27 19.53 12.46
CA ILE A 203 -10.52 18.84 12.78
C ILE A 203 -11.66 19.84 12.90
N PHE A 204 -11.42 21.03 13.46
CA PHE A 204 -12.47 22.03 13.70
C PHE A 204 -13.12 22.58 12.42
N SER A 205 -12.38 22.69 11.30
CA SER A 205 -12.96 23.11 10.02
C SER A 205 -13.91 22.06 9.40
N ASN A 206 -13.74 20.78 9.74
CA ASN A 206 -14.56 19.69 9.20
C ASN A 206 -15.64 19.21 10.16
N THR A 207 -15.50 19.33 11.48
CA THR A 207 -16.60 19.04 12.42
C THR A 207 -17.78 20.00 12.23
N GLU A 208 -17.53 21.25 11.82
CA GLU A 208 -18.61 22.17 11.42
C GLU A 208 -19.38 21.65 10.19
N TYR A 209 -18.70 21.05 9.21
CA TYR A 209 -19.34 20.47 8.02
C TYR A 209 -20.26 19.27 8.35
N TYR A 210 -19.80 18.37 9.23
CA TYR A 210 -20.59 17.21 9.65
C TYR A 210 -21.75 17.56 10.61
N HIS A 211 -21.64 18.65 11.38
CA HIS A 211 -22.76 19.15 12.18
C HIS A 211 -23.83 19.87 11.34
N LEU A 212 -23.44 20.50 10.24
CA LEU A 212 -24.34 21.25 9.36
C LEU A 212 -25.12 20.37 8.36
N HIS A 213 -24.61 19.19 8.00
CA HIS A 213 -25.17 18.41 6.88
C HIS A 213 -25.76 17.02 7.23
N GLY A 214 -25.89 16.68 8.51
CA GLY A 214 -26.86 15.69 9.03
C GLY A 214 -26.93 14.33 8.32
N SER A 215 -26.35 13.30 8.97
CA SER A 215 -26.40 11.89 8.56
C SER A 215 -27.83 11.40 8.25
N VAL A 216 -28.04 10.89 7.03
CA VAL A 216 -29.14 9.97 6.72
C VAL A 216 -28.51 8.61 6.44
N PHE A 217 -28.97 7.61 7.18
CA PHE A 217 -28.55 6.21 7.18
C PHE A 217 -28.49 5.56 5.80
#